data_AF-A0A2H6CRE5-F1
#
_entry.id   AF-A0A2H6CRE5-F1
#
_cell.length_a   1.000
_cell.length_b   1.000
_cell.length_c   1.000
_cell.angle_alpha   90.00
_cell.angle_beta   90.00
_cell.angle_gamma   90.00
#
_symmetry.space_group_name_H-M   'P 1'
#
loop_
_entity.id
_entity.type
_entity.pdbx_description
1 polymer ?
#
loop_
_entity_poly.entity_id
_entity_poly.type
_entity_poly.pdbx_seq_one_letter_code
_entity_poly.pdbx_strand_id
1 'polypeptide(L)'
;MDKDIRKHVLEIADHLFEENGYNKTSMEKIAQESDISRSTLFRMFKTKSEILFLSNNDLLKDTLDEFLGKDYTLKEMVQKVIEVLDSASYTDKVNYMNLMKKLKSEPDFQSQIFFKALKILPDFPSSEDDPYDVLKGAFFGNVITAWSRIFENPTIDSLDQVKIQLIEFEKKFL
;
A
#
# COMPACT_ATOMS: atom_id res chain seq x y z
N MET A 1 -6.00 -16.67 23.19
CA MET A 1 -5.04 -17.69 22.72
C MET A 1 -5.06 -17.83 21.21
N ASP A 2 -6.18 -18.18 20.56
CA ASP A 2 -6.22 -18.41 19.09
C ASP A 2 -6.05 -17.12 18.24
N LYS A 3 -6.59 -15.99 18.71
CA LYS A 3 -6.42 -14.67 18.05
C LYS A 3 -4.97 -14.17 18.07
N ASP A 4 -4.21 -14.58 19.07
CA ASP A 4 -2.79 -14.23 19.25
C ASP A 4 -1.91 -14.99 18.25
N ILE A 5 -2.17 -16.29 18.09
CA ILE A 5 -1.47 -17.14 17.12
C ILE A 5 -1.75 -16.66 15.68
N ARG A 6 -3.00 -16.27 15.37
CA ARG A 6 -3.34 -15.71 14.05
C ARG A 6 -2.54 -14.44 13.75
N LYS A 7 -2.43 -13.53 14.71
CA LYS A 7 -1.64 -12.30 14.55
C LYS A 7 -0.15 -12.61 14.40
N HIS A 8 0.38 -13.50 15.23
CA HIS A 8 1.78 -13.93 15.16
C HIS A 8 2.15 -14.51 13.78
N VAL A 9 1.31 -15.39 13.23
CA VAL A 9 1.53 -15.95 11.88
C VAL A 9 1.56 -14.86 10.81
N LEU A 10 0.70 -13.84 10.93
CA LEU A 10 0.65 -12.72 9.99
C LEU A 10 1.93 -11.86 10.08
N GLU A 11 2.40 -11.55 11.28
CA GLU A 11 3.65 -10.83 11.51
C GLU A 11 4.87 -11.58 10.94
N ILE A 12 4.95 -12.90 11.19
CA ILE A 12 6.02 -13.75 10.63
C ILE A 12 5.92 -13.81 9.10
N ALA A 13 4.72 -13.95 8.54
CA ALA A 13 4.53 -13.95 7.09
C ALA A 13 4.94 -12.63 6.44
N ASP A 14 4.62 -11.49 7.05
CA ASP A 14 5.04 -10.16 6.60
C ASP A 14 6.56 -10.06 6.53
N HIS A 15 7.25 -10.42 7.60
CA HIS A 15 8.73 -10.44 7.61
C HIS A 15 9.28 -11.35 6.50
N LEU A 16 8.71 -12.54 6.34
CA LEU A 16 9.15 -13.46 5.28
C LEU A 16 8.91 -12.90 3.88
N PHE A 17 7.78 -12.21 3.65
CA PHE A 17 7.47 -11.56 2.38
C PHE A 17 8.39 -10.37 2.08
N GLU A 18 8.78 -9.61 3.10
CA GLU A 18 9.72 -8.48 2.96
C GLU A 18 11.14 -8.96 2.67
N GLU A 19 11.60 -9.99 3.36
CA GLU A 19 12.96 -10.52 3.22
C GLU A 19 13.14 -11.35 1.95
N ASN A 20 12.19 -12.24 1.65
CA ASN A 20 12.35 -13.24 0.60
C ASN A 20 11.56 -12.92 -0.66
N GLY A 21 10.58 -12.00 -0.59
CA GLY A 21 9.60 -11.79 -1.65
C GLY A 21 8.40 -12.73 -1.55
N TYR A 22 7.29 -12.34 -2.18
CA TYR A 22 6.02 -13.07 -2.09
C TYR A 22 6.12 -14.44 -2.76
N ASN A 23 6.71 -14.52 -3.96
CA ASN A 23 6.72 -15.76 -4.73
C ASN A 23 7.64 -16.81 -4.10
N LYS A 24 8.77 -16.40 -3.53
CA LYS A 24 9.74 -17.30 -2.87
C LYS A 24 9.34 -17.75 -1.46
N THR A 25 8.34 -17.11 -0.86
CA THR A 25 7.81 -17.52 0.45
C THR A 25 6.75 -18.60 0.27
N SER A 26 6.86 -19.72 0.99
CA SER A 26 5.92 -20.85 0.93
C SER A 26 5.06 -20.93 2.21
N MET A 27 3.89 -21.57 2.11
CA MET A 27 3.04 -21.86 3.28
C MET A 27 3.78 -22.74 4.29
N GLU A 28 4.64 -23.63 3.82
CA GLU A 28 5.45 -24.50 4.67
C GLU A 28 6.47 -23.70 5.48
N LYS A 29 7.15 -22.74 4.84
CA LYS A 29 8.11 -21.86 5.52
C LYS A 29 7.39 -20.99 6.56
N ILE A 30 6.23 -20.43 6.23
CA ILE A 30 5.43 -19.64 7.17
C ILE A 30 5.03 -20.49 8.39
N ALA A 31 4.54 -21.71 8.19
CA ALA A 31 4.16 -22.60 9.30
C ALA A 31 5.35 -22.92 10.21
N GLN A 32 6.50 -23.23 9.60
CA GLN A 32 7.73 -23.56 10.31
C GLN A 32 8.23 -22.38 11.15
N GLU A 33 8.35 -21.19 10.56
CA GLU A 33 8.86 -20.00 11.26
C GLU A 33 7.87 -19.46 12.30
N SER A 34 6.58 -19.79 12.19
CA SER A 34 5.55 -19.44 13.18
C SER A 34 5.40 -20.49 14.29
N ASP A 35 6.24 -21.52 14.32
CA ASP A 35 6.19 -22.66 15.26
C ASP A 35 4.80 -23.35 15.34
N ILE A 36 4.16 -23.53 14.18
CA ILE A 36 2.87 -24.24 14.08
C ILE A 36 2.90 -25.35 13.03
N SER A 37 1.98 -26.31 13.17
CA SER A 37 1.84 -27.35 12.14
C SER A 37 1.22 -26.79 10.86
N ARG A 38 1.62 -27.35 9.70
CA ARG A 38 1.04 -27.04 8.39
C ARG A 38 -0.50 -27.18 8.39
N SER A 39 -1.03 -28.18 9.08
CA SER A 39 -2.49 -28.38 9.23
C SER A 39 -3.15 -27.23 9.99
N THR A 40 -2.51 -26.72 11.05
CA THR A 40 -2.99 -25.56 11.80
C THR A 40 -3.00 -24.31 10.92
N LEU A 41 -1.93 -24.08 10.16
CA LEU A 41 -1.85 -22.97 9.21
C LEU A 41 -2.99 -23.04 8.17
N PHE A 42 -3.20 -24.19 7.51
CA PHE A 42 -4.27 -24.34 6.52
C PHE A 42 -5.69 -24.27 7.09
N ARG A 43 -5.86 -24.56 8.39
CA ARG A 43 -7.12 -24.32 9.09
C ARG A 43 -7.39 -22.82 9.21
N MET A 44 -6.36 -22.03 9.48
CA MET A 44 -6.45 -20.58 9.68
C MET A 44 -6.49 -19.79 8.37
N PHE A 45 -5.72 -20.22 7.37
CA PHE A 45 -5.55 -19.54 6.08
C PHE A 45 -5.53 -20.57 4.94
N LYS A 46 -6.44 -20.43 3.99
CA LYS A 46 -6.58 -21.34 2.85
C LYS A 46 -5.47 -21.18 1.82
N THR A 47 -4.95 -19.97 1.67
CA THR A 47 -3.95 -19.66 0.64
C THR A 47 -2.90 -18.68 1.13
N LYS A 48 -1.73 -18.67 0.48
CA LYS A 48 -0.69 -17.66 0.70
C LYS A 48 -1.19 -16.24 0.36
N SER A 49 -2.05 -16.11 -0.65
CA SER A 49 -2.65 -14.83 -1.03
C SER A 49 -3.58 -14.29 0.06
N GLU A 50 -4.31 -15.17 0.74
CA GLU A 50 -5.14 -14.80 1.91
C GLU A 50 -4.26 -14.31 3.06
N ILE A 51 -3.11 -14.96 3.29
CA ILE A 51 -2.13 -14.46 4.27
C ILE A 51 -1.67 -13.07 3.85
N LEU A 52 -1.17 -12.86 2.63
CA LEU A 52 -0.74 -11.53 2.16
C LEU A 52 -1.84 -10.45 2.29
N PHE A 53 -3.10 -10.82 2.05
CA PHE A 53 -4.24 -9.92 2.18
C PHE A 53 -4.48 -9.49 3.63
N LEU A 54 -4.31 -10.43 4.56
CA LEU A 54 -4.52 -10.19 5.99
C LEU A 54 -3.25 -9.74 6.71
N SER A 55 -2.06 -9.95 6.13
CA SER A 55 -0.80 -9.98 6.88
C SER A 55 -0.33 -8.59 7.24
N ASN A 56 -0.49 -7.62 6.37
CA ASN A 56 -0.26 -6.25 6.76
C ASN A 56 -1.32 -5.81 7.78
N ASN A 57 -0.83 -5.42 8.97
CA ASN A 57 -1.44 -4.33 9.74
C ASN A 57 -1.82 -3.27 8.71
N ASP A 58 -2.99 -2.67 8.85
CA ASP A 58 -3.55 -1.75 7.89
C ASP A 58 -2.72 -0.45 7.81
N LEU A 59 -1.43 -0.46 8.13
CA LEU A 59 -0.42 0.59 8.20
C LEU A 59 -0.65 1.78 7.27
N LEU A 60 -1.00 1.58 6.00
CA LEU A 60 -1.38 2.71 5.15
C LEU A 60 -2.71 3.34 5.60
N LYS A 61 -3.76 2.53 5.76
CA LYS A 61 -5.03 2.91 6.36
C LYS A 61 -4.90 3.37 7.82
N ASP A 62 -4.09 2.73 8.67
CA ASP A 62 -3.81 3.21 10.04
C ASP A 62 -3.13 4.58 10.02
N THR A 63 -2.18 4.78 9.09
CA THR A 63 -1.52 6.08 8.87
C THR A 63 -2.53 7.11 8.35
N LEU A 64 -3.38 6.75 7.39
CA LEU A 64 -4.44 7.62 6.88
C LEU A 64 -5.42 7.97 8.00
N ASP A 65 -5.88 7.00 8.78
CA ASP A 65 -6.76 7.17 9.94
C ASP A 65 -6.12 8.07 11.01
N GLU A 66 -4.81 7.96 11.25
CA GLU A 66 -4.07 8.81 12.18
C GLU A 66 -3.98 10.26 11.69
N PHE A 67 -3.71 10.47 10.39
CA PHE A 67 -3.53 11.81 9.82
C PHE A 67 -4.83 12.51 9.44
N LEU A 68 -5.86 11.77 9.06
CA LEU A 68 -7.12 12.27 8.50
C LEU A 68 -8.35 11.93 9.35
N GLY A 69 -8.23 11.01 10.32
CA GLY A 69 -9.38 10.42 10.99
C GLY A 69 -10.01 9.30 10.16
N LYS A 70 -11.07 8.68 10.68
CA LYS A 70 -11.75 7.53 10.06
C LYS A 70 -12.74 7.91 8.95
N ASP A 71 -13.13 9.18 8.93
CA ASP A 71 -14.10 9.74 8.00
C ASP A 71 -13.45 10.95 7.32
N TYR A 72 -13.01 10.76 6.09
CA TYR A 72 -12.45 11.82 5.26
C TYR A 72 -12.97 11.72 3.83
N THR A 73 -13.04 12.87 3.17
CA THR A 73 -13.39 12.99 1.75
C THR A 73 -12.16 12.81 0.85
N LEU A 74 -12.38 12.56 -0.43
CA LEU A 74 -11.32 12.51 -1.44
C LEU A 74 -10.49 13.81 -1.44
N LYS A 75 -11.16 14.95 -1.25
CA LYS A 75 -10.52 16.27 -1.22
C LYS A 75 -9.55 16.43 -0.07
N GLU A 76 -9.97 16.10 1.16
CA GLU A 76 -9.13 16.22 2.35
C GLU A 76 -7.89 15.32 2.25
N MET A 77 -8.06 14.10 1.73
CA MET A 77 -6.93 13.21 1.50
C MET A 77 -5.95 13.76 0.45
N VAL A 78 -6.44 14.24 -0.69
CA VAL A 78 -5.57 14.84 -1.73
C VAL A 78 -4.81 16.04 -1.18
N GLN A 79 -5.48 16.92 -0.43
CA GLN A 79 -4.85 18.07 0.22
C GLN A 79 -3.77 17.65 1.21
N LYS A 80 -4.02 16.61 2.01
CA LYS A 80 -3.04 16.11 2.97
C LYS A 80 -1.83 15.50 2.29
N VAL A 81 -2.03 14.74 1.21
CA VAL A 81 -0.93 14.19 0.43
C VAL A 81 -0.08 15.32 -0.18
N ILE A 82 -0.70 16.38 -0.72
CA ILE A 82 0.02 17.54 -1.24
C ILE A 82 0.85 18.21 -0.14
N GLU A 83 0.27 18.42 1.05
CA GLU A 83 0.98 19.00 2.21
C GLU A 83 2.21 18.15 2.62
N VAL A 84 2.05 16.83 2.70
CA VAL A 84 3.15 15.90 3.02
C VAL A 84 4.24 15.99 1.94
N LEU A 85 3.86 16.02 0.66
CA LEU A 85 4.80 16.14 -0.45
C LEU A 85 5.51 17.51 -0.49
N ASP A 86 4.87 18.58 -0.03
CA ASP A 86 5.51 19.90 0.12
C ASP A 86 6.54 19.92 1.25
N SER A 87 6.29 19.17 2.32
CA SER A 87 7.21 19.04 3.46
C SER A 87 8.33 18.01 3.25
N ALA A 88 8.34 17.29 2.12
CA ALA A 88 9.26 16.18 1.88
C ALA A 88 10.73 16.64 1.85
N SER A 89 11.55 16.03 2.69
CA SER A 89 13.00 16.28 2.74
C SER A 89 13.72 15.65 1.54
N TYR A 90 14.98 16.02 1.33
CA TYR A 90 15.82 15.37 0.32
C TYR A 90 15.94 13.85 0.57
N THR A 91 16.05 13.45 1.84
CA THR A 91 16.11 12.03 2.23
C THR A 91 14.83 11.30 1.82
N ASP A 92 13.66 11.93 1.97
CA ASP A 92 12.37 11.34 1.55
C ASP A 92 12.32 11.14 0.03
N LYS A 93 12.83 12.11 -0.75
CA LYS A 93 12.96 11.99 -2.20
C LYS A 93 13.87 10.83 -2.61
N VAL A 94 15.00 10.67 -1.93
CA VAL A 94 15.92 9.54 -2.17
C VAL A 94 15.27 8.21 -1.81
N ASN A 95 14.58 8.12 -0.66
CA ASN A 95 13.87 6.92 -0.23
C ASN A 95 12.78 6.53 -1.23
N TYR A 96 11.98 7.49 -1.70
CA TYR A 96 10.98 7.27 -2.73
C TYR A 96 11.62 6.78 -4.04
N MET A 97 12.71 7.41 -4.50
CA MET A 97 13.40 6.96 -5.71
C MET A 97 13.88 5.50 -5.58
N ASN A 98 14.43 5.13 -4.42
CA ASN A 98 14.87 3.75 -4.16
C ASN A 98 13.69 2.78 -4.14
N LEU A 99 12.56 3.17 -3.53
CA LEU A 99 11.31 2.41 -3.57
C LEU A 99 10.82 2.20 -5.01
N MET A 100 10.82 3.24 -5.84
CA MET A 100 10.40 3.15 -7.24
C MET A 100 11.35 2.31 -8.08
N LYS A 101 12.66 2.38 -7.84
CA LYS A 101 13.65 1.47 -8.45
C LYS A 101 13.37 0.02 -8.09
N LYS A 102 13.11 -0.27 -6.82
CA LYS A 102 12.75 -1.60 -6.33
C LYS A 102 11.47 -2.10 -6.99
N LEU A 103 10.44 -1.26 -7.03
CA LEU A 103 9.15 -1.54 -7.69
C LEU A 103 9.35 -1.91 -9.17
N LYS A 104 10.28 -1.22 -9.85
CA LYS A 104 10.62 -1.50 -11.25
C LYS A 104 11.36 -2.82 -11.45
N SER A 105 12.37 -3.09 -10.62
CA SER A 105 13.31 -4.19 -10.87
C SER A 105 12.92 -5.51 -10.22
N GLU A 106 12.00 -5.52 -9.26
CA GLU A 106 11.65 -6.70 -8.46
C GLU A 106 10.17 -7.10 -8.65
N PRO A 107 9.88 -8.09 -9.52
CA PRO A 107 8.50 -8.52 -9.82
C PRO A 107 7.70 -8.97 -8.60
N ASP A 108 8.37 -9.59 -7.62
CA ASP A 108 7.75 -10.03 -6.38
C ASP A 108 7.28 -8.83 -5.55
N PHE A 109 8.13 -7.80 -5.42
CA PHE A 109 7.80 -6.57 -4.71
C PHE A 109 6.71 -5.79 -5.45
N GLN A 110 6.78 -5.72 -6.77
CA GLN A 110 5.72 -5.13 -7.62
C GLN A 110 4.36 -5.78 -7.37
N SER A 111 4.32 -7.12 -7.35
CA SER A 111 3.08 -7.88 -7.13
C SER A 111 2.48 -7.59 -5.75
N GLN A 112 3.33 -7.51 -4.72
CA GLN A 112 2.89 -7.16 -3.37
C GLN A 112 2.31 -5.74 -3.31
N ILE A 113 3.00 -4.74 -3.86
CA ILE A 113 2.54 -3.35 -3.84
C ILE A 113 1.25 -3.17 -4.63
N PHE A 114 1.14 -3.80 -5.81
CA PHE A 114 -0.10 -3.76 -6.60
C PHE A 114 -1.27 -4.38 -5.84
N PHE A 115 -1.05 -5.55 -5.23
CA PHE A 115 -2.08 -6.21 -4.44
C PHE A 115 -2.50 -5.39 -3.21
N LYS A 116 -1.55 -4.76 -2.51
CA LYS A 116 -1.83 -3.84 -1.41
C LYS A 116 -2.65 -2.64 -1.88
N ALA A 117 -2.28 -2.01 -2.99
CA ALA A 117 -3.04 -0.91 -3.57
C ALA A 117 -4.51 -1.32 -3.86
N LEU A 118 -4.73 -2.50 -4.43
CA LEU A 118 -6.07 -3.04 -4.67
C LEU A 118 -6.87 -3.25 -3.38
N LYS A 119 -6.23 -3.66 -2.27
CA LYS A 119 -6.89 -3.84 -0.97
C LYS A 119 -7.42 -2.53 -0.39
N ILE A 120 -6.76 -1.41 -0.68
CA ILE A 120 -7.14 -0.09 -0.14
C ILE A 120 -8.30 0.52 -0.94
N LEU A 121 -8.43 0.21 -2.23
CA LEU A 121 -9.46 0.82 -3.11
C LEU A 121 -10.89 0.77 -2.54
N PRO A 122 -11.37 -0.35 -1.96
CA PRO A 122 -12.72 -0.42 -1.40
C PRO A 122 -12.92 0.46 -0.15
N ASP A 123 -11.85 0.66 0.62
CA ASP A 123 -11.87 1.39 1.89
C ASP A 123 -11.60 2.89 1.69
N PHE A 124 -11.48 3.35 0.44
CA PHE A 124 -10.92 4.66 0.12
C PHE A 124 -11.86 5.52 -0.72
N PRO A 125 -12.02 6.81 -0.36
CA PRO A 125 -12.53 7.36 0.91
C PRO A 125 -13.88 6.79 1.39
N SER A 126 -14.17 6.88 2.68
CA SER A 126 -15.30 6.21 3.36
C SER A 126 -16.45 7.13 3.78
N SER A 127 -16.37 8.45 3.54
CA SER A 127 -17.45 9.37 3.89
C SER A 127 -18.72 9.03 3.10
N GLU A 128 -19.80 8.63 3.80
CA GLU A 128 -21.10 8.28 3.20
C GLU A 128 -21.68 9.41 2.33
N ASP A 129 -21.31 10.67 2.62
CA ASP A 129 -21.74 11.87 1.91
C ASP A 129 -20.63 12.50 1.04
N ASP A 130 -19.56 11.79 0.68
CA ASP A 130 -18.49 12.36 -0.17
C ASP A 130 -19.03 12.73 -1.56
N PRO A 131 -19.17 14.03 -1.92
CA PRO A 131 -19.66 14.43 -3.23
C PRO A 131 -18.69 14.06 -4.36
N TYR A 132 -17.46 13.65 -4.01
CA TYR A 132 -16.40 13.28 -4.94
C TYR A 132 -16.19 11.76 -5.06
N ASP A 133 -17.07 10.93 -4.47
CA ASP A 133 -17.00 9.46 -4.54
C ASP A 133 -16.88 8.94 -5.99
N VAL A 134 -17.65 9.52 -6.91
CA VAL A 134 -17.62 9.18 -8.34
C VAL A 134 -16.27 9.48 -9.02
N LEU A 135 -15.44 10.33 -8.42
CA LEU A 135 -14.12 10.71 -8.95
C LEU A 135 -12.99 9.80 -8.47
N LYS A 136 -13.23 8.87 -7.54
CA LYS A 136 -12.20 7.93 -7.05
C LYS A 136 -11.50 7.18 -8.18
N GLY A 137 -12.27 6.66 -9.14
CA GLY A 137 -11.72 5.97 -10.31
C GLY A 137 -10.84 6.89 -11.16
N ALA A 138 -11.23 8.15 -11.33
CA ALA A 138 -10.43 9.14 -12.04
C ALA A 138 -9.15 9.50 -11.27
N PHE A 139 -9.22 9.62 -9.95
CA PHE A 139 -8.06 9.84 -9.08
C PHE A 139 -7.04 8.69 -9.22
N PHE A 140 -7.47 7.44 -9.00
CA PHE A 140 -6.58 6.28 -9.12
C PHE A 140 -6.03 6.11 -10.53
N GLY A 141 -6.84 6.36 -11.56
CA GLY A 141 -6.38 6.37 -12.95
C GLY A 141 -5.25 7.38 -13.19
N ASN A 142 -5.37 8.59 -12.62
CA ASN A 142 -4.31 9.58 -12.68
C ASN A 142 -3.06 9.12 -11.92
N VAL A 143 -3.19 8.61 -10.69
CA VAL A 143 -2.05 8.10 -9.90
C VAL A 143 -1.32 6.99 -10.64
N ILE A 144 -2.04 6.00 -11.18
CA ILE A 144 -1.44 4.90 -11.96
C ILE A 144 -0.74 5.43 -13.22
N THR A 145 -1.35 6.40 -13.91
CA THR A 145 -0.73 7.02 -15.10
C THR A 145 0.54 7.78 -14.73
N ALA A 146 0.52 8.52 -13.62
CA ALA A 146 1.68 9.21 -13.05
C ALA A 146 2.82 8.22 -12.80
N TRP A 147 2.48 7.14 -12.08
CA TRP A 147 3.42 6.10 -11.71
C TRP A 147 3.95 5.37 -12.91
N SER A 148 3.15 5.07 -13.94
CA SER A 148 3.63 4.41 -15.15
C SER A 148 4.77 5.19 -15.84
N ARG A 149 4.70 6.53 -15.85
CA ARG A 149 5.76 7.37 -16.41
C ARG A 149 7.03 7.36 -15.56
N ILE A 150 6.86 7.44 -14.24
CA ILE A 150 7.97 7.42 -13.26
C ILE A 150 8.62 6.03 -13.21
N PHE A 151 7.82 4.98 -13.31
CA PHE A 151 8.24 3.59 -13.21
C PHE A 151 9.23 3.24 -14.32
N GLU A 152 9.05 3.77 -15.52
CA GLU A 152 10.00 3.58 -16.61
C GLU A 152 11.36 4.26 -16.34
N ASN A 153 11.38 5.44 -15.69
CA ASN A 153 12.62 6.17 -15.40
C ASN A 153 12.55 6.88 -14.03
N PRO A 154 12.76 6.16 -12.91
CA PRO A 154 12.62 6.74 -11.59
C PRO A 154 13.79 7.69 -11.26
N THR A 155 13.45 8.94 -10.97
CA THR A 155 14.39 10.01 -10.60
C THR A 155 14.07 10.59 -9.22
N ILE A 156 14.99 11.38 -8.67
CA ILE A 156 14.77 12.08 -7.39
C ILE A 156 13.57 13.05 -7.50
N ASP A 157 13.39 13.71 -8.63
CA ASP A 157 12.31 14.69 -8.86
C ASP A 157 10.95 14.05 -9.16
N SER A 158 10.86 12.72 -9.17
CA SER A 158 9.63 12.01 -9.45
C SER A 158 8.53 12.29 -8.41
N LEU A 159 8.89 12.56 -7.14
CA LEU A 159 7.93 13.04 -6.13
C LEU A 159 7.34 14.41 -6.50
N ASP A 160 8.14 15.32 -7.04
CA ASP A 160 7.65 16.64 -7.44
C ASP A 160 6.67 16.52 -8.62
N GLN A 161 6.90 15.58 -9.53
CA GLN A 161 5.97 15.28 -10.62
C GLN A 161 4.63 14.72 -10.11
N VAL A 162 4.66 13.81 -9.13
CA VAL A 162 3.42 13.31 -8.47
C VAL A 162 2.67 14.48 -7.84
N LYS A 163 3.36 15.36 -7.11
CA LYS A 163 2.75 16.53 -6.48
C LYS A 163 2.07 17.45 -7.47
N ILE A 164 2.73 17.79 -8.58
CA ILE A 164 2.15 18.67 -9.63
C ILE A 164 0.85 18.07 -10.16
N GLN A 165 0.79 16.77 -10.41
CA GLN A 165 -0.42 16.12 -10.90
C GLN A 165 -1.55 16.12 -9.88
N LEU A 166 -1.23 15.95 -8.60
CA LEU A 166 -2.23 16.04 -7.52
C LEU A 166 -2.82 17.46 -7.41
N ILE A 167 -1.98 18.49 -7.52
CA ILE A 167 -2.42 19.90 -7.53
C ILE A 167 -3.32 20.19 -8.73
N GLU A 168 -2.97 19.67 -9.91
CA GLU A 168 -3.80 19.82 -11.12
C GLU A 168 -5.14 19.07 -10.99
N PHE A 169 -5.13 17.87 -10.40
CA PHE A 169 -6.33 17.10 -10.15
C PHE A 169 -7.25 17.83 -9.17
N GLU A 170 -6.72 18.29 -8.03
CA GLU A 170 -7.45 19.04 -7.03
C GLU A 170 -8.14 20.26 -7.67
N LYS A 171 -7.38 21.14 -8.33
CA LYS A 171 -7.92 22.37 -8.95
C LYS A 171 -9.01 22.12 -9.99
N LYS A 172 -8.96 20.99 -10.68
CA LYS A 172 -9.87 20.68 -11.78
C LYS A 172 -11.13 19.95 -11.34
N PHE A 173 -11.05 19.16 -10.28
CA PHE A 173 -12.11 18.19 -9.94
C PHE A 173 -12.61 18.30 -8.50
N LEU A 174 -11.85 18.89 -7.55
CA LEU A 174 -12.17 18.93 -6.12
C LEU A 174 -12.38 20.36 -5.59
#